data_AF-A0A0A2DX88-F1
#
_entry.id   AF-A0A0A2DX88-F1
#
_cell.length_a   1.000
_cell.length_b   1.000
_cell.length_c   1.000
_cell.angle_alpha   90.00
_cell.angle_beta   90.00
_cell.angle_gamma   90.00
#
_symmetry.space_group_name_H-M   'P 1'
#
loop_
_entity.id
_entity.type
_entity.pdbx_description
1 polymer ?
#
loop_
_entity_poly.entity_id
_entity_poly.type
_entity_poly.pdbx_seq_one_letter_code
_entity_poly.pdbx_strand_id
1 'polypeptide(L)'
;MKRLIQTTAFEQLISNDLTAIQMRAVCDSFIKDVIKLSETERNPQSLFRALCYTRFHLQTIYEKSGLTTEMGKKCIRAAIRH
;
A
#
# COMPACT_ATOMS: atom_id res chain seq x y z
N MET A 1 -10.07 -2.58 -13.41
CA MET A 1 -9.26 -2.89 -12.22
C MET A 1 -9.60 -1.87 -11.14
N LYS A 2 -10.29 -2.29 -10.08
CA LYS A 2 -10.59 -1.39 -8.96
C LYS A 2 -9.27 -1.05 -8.27
N ARG A 3 -8.93 0.22 -8.16
CA ARG A 3 -7.64 0.63 -7.57
C ARG A 3 -7.78 0.62 -6.05
N LEU A 4 -6.82 0.01 -5.35
CA LEU A 4 -6.78 0.02 -3.87
C LEU A 4 -6.74 1.45 -3.32
N ILE A 5 -6.10 2.37 -4.04
CA ILE A 5 -6.04 3.79 -3.66
C ILE A 5 -7.40 4.53 -3.71
N GLN A 6 -8.43 3.90 -4.26
CA GLN A 6 -9.80 4.43 -4.35
C GLN A 6 -10.74 3.73 -3.36
N THR A 7 -10.21 2.88 -2.46
CA THR A 7 -11.06 2.27 -1.43
C THR A 7 -11.22 3.23 -0.27
N THR A 8 -12.38 3.17 0.38
CA THR A 8 -12.68 4.00 1.56
C THR A 8 -11.64 3.80 2.65
N ALA A 9 -11.13 2.58 2.82
CA ALA A 9 -10.07 2.31 3.78
C ALA A 9 -8.77 3.06 3.45
N PHE A 10 -8.41 3.16 2.16
CA PHE A 10 -7.23 3.95 1.75
C PHE A 10 -7.44 5.45 1.96
N GLU A 11 -8.62 5.97 1.61
CA GLU A 11 -8.96 7.39 1.84
C GLU A 11 -8.94 7.75 3.34
N GLN A 12 -9.41 6.84 4.19
CA GLN A 12 -9.33 7.00 5.64
C GLN A 12 -7.87 6.93 6.13
N LEU A 13 -7.05 6.03 5.56
CA LEU A 13 -5.64 5.88 5.94
C LEU A 13 -4.82 7.16 5.71
N ILE A 14 -5.18 7.95 4.70
CA ILE A 14 -4.53 9.23 4.40
C ILE A 14 -5.14 10.43 5.13
N SER A 15 -6.17 10.22 5.94
CA SER A 15 -6.76 11.27 6.76
C SER A 15 -5.96 11.47 8.04
N ASN A 16 -5.75 12.73 8.44
CA ASN A 16 -4.88 13.09 9.57
C ASN A 16 -5.56 12.95 10.95
N ASP A 17 -6.85 12.59 11.00
CA ASP A 17 -7.67 12.70 12.22
C ASP A 17 -8.04 11.35 12.85
N LEU A 18 -7.16 10.34 12.76
CA LEU A 18 -7.42 9.01 13.33
C LEU A 18 -6.73 8.80 14.67
N THR A 19 -7.51 8.38 15.68
CA THR A 19 -6.96 7.78 16.90
C THR A 19 -6.24 6.46 16.58
N ALA A 20 -5.36 5.99 17.47
CA ALA A 20 -4.64 4.73 17.28
C ALA A 20 -5.57 3.51 17.07
N ILE A 21 -6.73 3.48 17.74
CA ILE A 21 -7.72 2.42 17.59
C ILE A 21 -8.37 2.46 16.20
N GLN A 22 -8.78 3.65 15.76
CA GLN A 22 -9.35 3.83 14.42
C GLN A 22 -8.33 3.52 13.33
N MET A 23 -7.07 3.94 13.51
CA MET A 23 -5.98 3.64 12.59
C MET A 23 -5.81 2.12 12.43
N ARG A 24 -5.82 1.35 13.53
CA ARG A 24 -5.74 -0.12 13.45
C ARG A 24 -6.91 -0.72 12.66
N ALA A 25 -8.14 -0.28 12.94
CA ALA A 25 -9.33 -0.77 12.22
C ALA A 25 -9.28 -0.43 10.71
N VAL A 26 -8.82 0.76 10.35
CA VAL A 26 -8.64 1.20 8.97
C VAL A 26 -7.56 0.36 8.27
N CYS A 27 -6.41 0.13 8.92
CA CYS A 27 -5.36 -0.75 8.43
C CYS A 27 -5.87 -2.18 8.18
N ASP A 28 -6.61 -2.76 9.13
CA ASP A 28 -7.18 -4.09 9.00
C ASP A 28 -8.16 -4.18 7.81
N SER A 29 -9.00 -3.14 7.62
CA SER A 29 -9.89 -3.05 6.46
C SER A 29 -9.11 -2.96 5.16
N PHE A 30 -8.03 -2.17 5.12
CA PHE A 30 -7.21 -2.03 3.93
C PHE A 30 -6.46 -3.31 3.57
N ILE A 31 -5.96 -4.05 4.56
CA ILE A 31 -5.34 -5.37 4.35
C ILE A 31 -6.35 -6.34 3.73
N LYS A 32 -7.61 -6.33 4.20
CA LYS A 32 -8.67 -7.15 3.59
C LYS A 32 -8.93 -6.78 2.13
N ASP A 33 -8.89 -5.49 1.78
CA ASP A 33 -9.00 -5.04 0.39
C ASP A 33 -7.85 -5.58 -0.48
N VAL A 34 -6.62 -5.59 0.04
CA VAL A 34 -5.43 -6.14 -0.65
C VAL A 34 -5.55 -7.65 -0.86
N ILE A 35 -5.97 -8.39 0.16
CA ILE A 35 -6.19 -9.85 0.08
C ILE A 35 -7.27 -10.13 -0.98
N LYS A 36 -8.41 -9.44 -0.89
CA LYS A 36 -9.51 -9.59 -1.85
C LYS A 36 -9.07 -9.28 -3.28
N LEU A 37 -8.25 -8.26 -3.51
CA LEU A 37 -7.70 -7.99 -4.84
C LEU A 37 -6.83 -9.17 -5.32
N SER A 38 -6.01 -9.73 -4.45
CA SER A 38 -5.11 -10.85 -4.76
C SER A 38 -5.87 -12.13 -5.10
N GLU A 39 -7.04 -12.35 -4.49
CA GLU A 39 -7.91 -13.51 -4.76
C GLU A 39 -8.78 -13.34 -6.00
N THR A 40 -9.16 -12.11 -6.35
CA THR A 40 -10.15 -11.83 -7.41
C THR A 40 -9.54 -11.44 -8.75
N GLU A 41 -8.35 -10.82 -8.76
CA GLU A 41 -7.66 -10.45 -10.01
C GLU A 41 -6.93 -11.66 -10.60
N ARG A 42 -7.44 -12.15 -11.74
CA ARG A 42 -6.88 -13.33 -12.40
C ARG A 42 -5.69 -13.00 -13.29
N ASN A 43 -5.50 -11.74 -13.66
CA ASN A 43 -4.40 -11.31 -14.51
C ASN A 43 -3.18 -10.93 -13.65
N PRO A 44 -2.08 -11.69 -13.68
CA PRO A 44 -0.92 -11.44 -12.82
C PRO A 44 -0.25 -10.08 -13.07
N GLN A 45 -0.16 -9.64 -14.33
CA GLN A 45 0.42 -8.34 -14.67
C GLN A 45 -0.43 -7.19 -14.12
N SER A 46 -1.75 -7.36 -14.14
CA SER A 46 -2.71 -6.41 -13.59
C SER A 46 -2.59 -6.32 -12.07
N LEU A 47 -2.59 -7.47 -11.39
CA LEU A 47 -2.37 -7.54 -9.95
C LEU A 47 -1.04 -6.88 -9.54
N PHE A 48 0.05 -7.22 -10.25
CA PHE A 48 1.37 -6.63 -10.00
C PHE A 48 1.34 -5.10 -10.14
N ARG A 49 0.74 -4.58 -11.22
CA ARG A 49 0.62 -3.12 -11.44
C ARG A 49 -0.18 -2.45 -10.31
N ALA A 50 -1.30 -3.04 -9.90
CA ALA A 50 -2.11 -2.50 -8.82
C ALA A 50 -1.35 -2.46 -7.48
N LEU A 51 -0.64 -3.54 -7.13
CA LEU A 51 0.16 -3.61 -5.90
C LEU A 51 1.34 -2.62 -5.93
N CYS A 52 2.08 -2.54 -7.04
CA CYS A 52 3.19 -1.59 -7.17
C CYS A 52 2.72 -0.14 -7.09
N TYR A 53 1.62 0.19 -7.77
CA TYR A 53 1.05 1.54 -7.73
C TYR A 53 0.60 1.90 -6.31
N THR A 54 -0.06 0.97 -5.61
CA THR A 54 -0.50 1.17 -4.22
C THR A 54 0.69 1.37 -3.27
N ARG A 55 1.75 0.56 -3.41
CA ARG A 55 2.99 0.71 -2.64
C ARG A 55 3.63 2.08 -2.84
N PHE A 56 3.67 2.59 -4.08
CA PHE A 56 4.23 3.90 -4.39
C PHE A 56 3.50 5.03 -3.63
N HIS A 57 2.17 4.98 -3.57
CA HIS A 57 1.38 5.95 -2.81
C HIS A 57 1.63 5.84 -1.30
N LEU A 58 1.66 4.62 -0.75
CA LEU A 58 1.99 4.39 0.67
C LEU A 58 3.39 4.92 1.03
N GLN A 59 4.38 4.70 0.16
CA GLN A 59 5.73 5.25 0.35
C GLN A 59 5.71 6.78 0.35
N THR A 60 4.97 7.40 -0.56
CA THR A 60 4.82 8.86 -0.62
C THR A 60 4.20 9.42 0.66
N ILE A 61 3.21 8.74 1.23
CA ILE A 61 2.57 9.14 2.50
C ILE A 61 3.57 9.03 3.65
N TYR A 62 4.31 7.93 3.71
CA TYR A 62 5.34 7.69 4.73
C TYR A 62 6.49 8.72 4.65
N GLU A 63 6.95 9.07 3.45
CA GLU A 63 7.95 10.13 3.26
C GLU A 63 7.44 11.50 3.72
N LYS A 64 6.16 11.80 3.45
CA LYS A 64 5.51 13.05 3.88
C LYS A 64 5.27 13.13 5.38
N SER A 65 5.17 12.01 6.09
CA SER A 65 4.89 12.02 7.53
C SER A 65 6.09 12.45 8.38
N GLY A 66 7.23 12.80 7.76
CA GLY A 66 8.44 13.24 8.47
C GLY A 66 9.09 12.16 9.34
N LEU A 67 8.59 10.91 9.25
CA LEU A 67 9.16 9.74 9.88
C LEU A 67 10.36 9.32 9.05
N THR A 68 11.45 10.08 9.12
CA THR A 68 12.75 9.63 8.61
C THR A 68 13.27 8.53 9.52
N THR A 69 12.74 7.32 9.38
CA THR A 69 13.51 6.14 9.78
C THR A 69 14.69 6.10 8.82
N GLU A 70 15.91 6.06 9.36
CA GLU A 70 17.11 5.72 8.60
C GLU A 70 16.75 4.60 7.63
N MET A 71 16.68 4.91 6.33
CA MET A 71 16.38 3.94 5.30
C MET A 71 17.39 2.81 5.48
N GLY A 72 16.94 1.69 6.03
CA GLY A 72 17.68 0.45 6.06
C GLY A 72 18.28 0.25 4.68
N LYS A 73 19.62 0.14 4.65
CA LYS A 73 20.49 0.06 3.47
C LYS A 73 19.73 -0.35 2.21
N LYS A 74 19.74 0.51 1.18
CA LYS A 74 19.22 0.22 -0.17
C LYS A 74 19.37 -1.27 -0.48
N CYS A 75 18.28 -2.03 -0.47
CA CYS A 75 18.29 -3.37 -1.04
C CYS A 75 18.52 -3.20 -2.54
N ILE A 76 19.77 -3.40 -2.95
CA ILE A 76 20.18 -3.41 -4.35
C ILE A 76 19.31 -4.47 -5.03
N ARG A 77 18.38 -4.03 -5.87
CA ARG A 77 17.56 -4.89 -6.71
C ARG A 77 18.50 -5.58 -7.69
N ALA A 78 18.90 -6.82 -7.39
CA ALA A 78 19.60 -7.64 -8.37
C ALA A 78 18.63 -7.93 -9.51
N ALA A 79 18.88 -7.35 -10.68
CA ALA A 79 18.20 -7.74 -11.90
C ALA A 79 18.76 -9.11 -12.32
N ILE A 80 18.02 -10.18 -12.04
CA ILE A 80 18.27 -11.47 -12.66
C ILE A 80 17.76 -11.35 -14.10
N ARG A 81 18.69 -11.18 -15.05
CA ARG A 81 18.43 -11.44 -16.47
C ARG A 81 18.46 -12.97 -16.66
N HIS A 82 17.40 -13.51 -17.24
CA HIS A 82 17.42 -14.85 -17.85
C HIS A 82 18.19 -14.81 -19.16
#